data_AF-A0A226EQW5-F1
#
_entry.id   AF-A0A226EQW5-F1
#
_cell.length_a   1.000
_cell.length_b   1.000
_cell.length_c   1.000
_cell.angle_alpha   90.00
_cell.angle_beta   90.00
_cell.angle_gamma   90.00
#
_symmetry.space_group_name_H-M   'P 1'
#
loop_
_entity.id
_entity.type
_entity.pdbx_description
1 polymer ?
#
loop_
_entity_poly.entity_id
_entity_poly.type
_entity_poly.pdbx_seq_one_letter_code
_entity_poly.pdbx_strand_id
1 'polypeptide(L)'
;MAQFQGIVNQLQNENNHHFGFGIFVPVPPLPFPELENIWEWKRHNGMPVFQDPQSEWTRYLPSPTYKFAESRLGRVFASGWRKPVQTFKVNCSSVPGTLHNNLRSLLALIYKSDLKKLRVRRSADGNSIIVQKMRGDLKDFDAIYHQIPIRTKNGRISRTVEDINRNGARMKLDPGSFPCRHARCRIGDLMTQSSTVKWGPGEHQVVHVRKRFTCSSNNVVYLIHCHACVQLGLWTTYVEESNATRNLHSRISNHVSNLGDQENRDLYPTGDLYQEITAILNGAHDPHSLLRDPYVHFNFIHSKSDRRYTFLDGGFSSDQQRRNCEFLYKQVCGNFVYTAATNSGSLNKFN
;
A
#
# COMPACT_ATOMS: atom_id res chain seq x y z
N MET A 1 21.69 -20.38 13.13
CA MET A 1 21.03 -19.53 14.15
C MET A 1 21.96 -18.45 14.71
N ALA A 2 23.19 -18.77 15.15
CA ALA A 2 24.14 -17.77 15.67
C ALA A 2 24.58 -16.70 14.64
N GLN A 3 24.75 -17.10 13.37
CA GLN A 3 25.15 -16.21 12.27
C GLN A 3 24.08 -15.15 11.93
N PHE A 4 22.79 -15.52 11.98
CA PHE A 4 21.67 -14.60 11.75
C PHE A 4 21.48 -13.61 12.91
N GLN A 5 21.75 -14.04 14.15
CA GLN A 5 21.66 -13.15 15.31
C GLN A 5 22.77 -12.07 15.27
N GLY A 6 23.96 -12.42 14.76
CA GLY A 6 25.04 -11.46 14.53
C GLY A 6 24.68 -10.36 13.53
N ILE A 7 24.08 -10.72 12.39
CA ILE A 7 23.63 -9.78 11.35
C ILE A 7 22.47 -8.90 11.86
N VAL A 8 21.52 -9.49 12.61
CA VAL A 8 20.43 -8.75 13.28
C VAL A 8 20.99 -7.71 14.26
N ASN A 9 22.02 -8.05 15.04
CA ASN A 9 22.67 -7.12 15.95
C ASN A 9 23.46 -6.02 15.20
N GLN A 10 24.06 -6.35 14.04
CA GLN A 10 24.77 -5.39 13.20
C GLN A 10 23.81 -4.37 12.54
N LEU A 11 22.68 -4.84 12.01
CA LEU A 11 21.62 -3.98 11.45
C LEU A 11 20.93 -3.11 12.51
N GLN A 12 20.85 -3.57 13.77
CA GLN A 12 20.38 -2.76 14.90
C GLN A 12 21.35 -1.62 15.23
N ASN A 13 22.65 -1.88 15.12
CA ASN A 13 23.68 -0.86 15.31
C ASN A 13 23.74 0.12 14.12
N GLU A 14 23.51 -0.34 12.89
CA GLU A 14 23.50 0.50 11.69
C GLU A 14 22.20 1.30 11.50
N ASN A 15 21.02 0.79 11.92
CA ASN A 15 19.77 1.56 11.96
C ASN A 15 19.83 2.74 12.96
N ASN A 16 20.80 2.75 13.88
CA ASN A 16 21.08 3.91 14.73
C ASN A 16 22.01 4.94 14.07
N HIS A 17 22.64 4.62 12.93
CA HIS A 17 23.63 5.53 12.30
C HIS A 17 23.45 5.81 10.81
N HIS A 18 22.66 5.04 10.03
CA HIS A 18 22.47 5.30 8.60
C HIS A 18 21.00 5.20 8.19
N PHE A 19 20.31 6.33 8.28
CA PHE A 19 19.17 6.60 7.40
C PHE A 19 19.62 6.40 5.94
N GLY A 20 18.76 5.83 5.10
CA GLY A 20 19.03 5.49 3.69
C GLY A 20 19.29 6.68 2.76
N PHE A 21 20.24 7.52 3.10
CA PHE A 21 20.77 8.62 2.30
C PHE A 21 22.03 8.15 1.57
N GLY A 22 21.83 7.49 0.43
CA GLY A 22 22.81 7.55 -0.63
C GLY A 22 22.54 8.82 -1.43
N ILE A 23 23.19 9.93 -1.09
CA ILE A 23 23.57 10.90 -2.13
C ILE A 23 24.47 10.10 -3.07
N PHE A 24 24.13 10.09 -4.36
CA PHE A 24 24.78 9.34 -5.46
C PHE A 24 26.18 8.80 -5.14
N VAL A 25 26.23 7.56 -4.67
CA VAL A 25 27.34 6.63 -4.85
C VAL A 25 26.67 5.39 -5.44
N PRO A 26 27.18 4.78 -6.52
CA PRO A 26 26.73 3.46 -6.92
C PRO A 26 27.02 2.55 -5.73
N VAL A 27 26.01 2.26 -4.91
CA VAL A 27 26.16 1.39 -3.75
C VAL A 27 26.58 0.04 -4.33
N PRO A 28 27.78 -0.47 -4.02
CA PRO A 28 28.12 -1.84 -4.37
C PRO A 28 27.03 -2.73 -3.74
N PRO A 29 26.75 -3.93 -4.30
CA PRO A 29 25.77 -4.83 -3.67
C PRO A 29 26.07 -4.90 -2.17
N LEU A 30 25.05 -4.65 -1.35
CA LEU A 30 25.17 -4.67 0.11
C LEU A 30 26.04 -5.87 0.52
N PRO A 31 26.97 -5.75 1.49
CA PRO A 31 27.94 -6.81 1.81
C PRO A 31 27.33 -8.11 2.37
N PHE A 32 26.00 -8.20 2.41
CA PHE A 32 25.23 -9.32 2.92
C PHE A 32 24.30 -9.84 1.82
N PRO A 33 24.72 -10.86 1.04
CA PRO A 33 23.85 -11.58 0.09
C PRO A 33 22.54 -12.07 0.72
N GLU A 34 22.50 -12.24 2.04
CA GLU A 34 21.31 -12.60 2.81
C GLU A 34 20.25 -11.49 2.83
N LEU A 35 20.64 -10.22 2.61
CA LEU A 35 19.69 -9.10 2.49
C LEU A 35 18.87 -9.15 1.20
N GLU A 36 19.36 -9.87 0.19
CA GLU A 36 18.59 -10.19 -1.03
C GLU A 36 17.45 -11.18 -0.72
N ASN A 37 17.54 -11.89 0.41
CA ASN A 37 16.58 -12.89 0.87
C ASN A 37 15.66 -12.37 2.00
N ILE A 38 15.59 -11.04 2.20
CA ILE A 38 14.66 -10.43 3.14
C ILE A 38 13.24 -10.62 2.61
N TRP A 39 12.46 -11.40 3.34
CA TRP A 39 11.08 -11.69 2.98
C TRP A 39 10.14 -10.52 3.31
N GLU A 40 10.20 -10.07 4.55
CA GLU A 40 9.43 -8.94 5.05
C GLU A 40 10.25 -8.21 6.11
N TRP A 41 9.76 -7.09 6.63
CA TRP A 41 10.41 -6.38 7.71
C TRP A 41 9.47 -6.36 8.93
N LYS A 42 9.99 -6.76 10.10
CA LYS A 42 9.30 -6.74 11.38
C LYS A 42 8.82 -5.33 11.67
N ARG A 43 7.50 -5.20 11.77
CA ARG A 43 6.81 -3.91 11.87
C ARG A 43 6.98 -3.15 13.19
N HIS A 44 7.44 -3.79 14.25
CA HIS A 44 7.60 -3.11 15.54
C HIS A 44 9.00 -2.51 15.70
N ASN A 45 9.98 -2.95 14.91
CA ASN A 45 11.38 -2.55 15.05
C ASN A 45 12.15 -2.45 13.74
N GLY A 46 11.49 -2.58 12.58
CA GLY A 46 12.13 -2.44 11.27
C GLY A 46 13.18 -3.51 10.97
N MET A 47 13.20 -4.64 11.68
CA MET A 47 14.20 -5.70 11.46
C MET A 47 13.84 -6.58 10.27
N PRO A 48 14.79 -7.01 9.43
CA PRO A 48 14.47 -7.97 8.38
C PRO A 48 13.95 -9.29 8.98
N VAL A 49 12.91 -9.83 8.35
CA VAL A 49 12.41 -11.18 8.58
C VAL A 49 12.98 -12.04 7.49
N PHE A 50 13.90 -12.90 7.88
CA PHE A 50 14.41 -13.97 7.04
C PHE A 50 13.47 -15.18 7.10
N GLN A 51 13.62 -16.07 6.13
CA GLN A 51 12.82 -17.28 6.01
C GLN A 51 12.95 -18.17 7.28
N ASP A 52 11.90 -18.27 8.11
CA ASP A 52 11.89 -19.14 9.31
C ASP A 52 11.11 -20.45 9.06
N PRO A 53 11.77 -21.61 8.85
CA PRO A 53 11.16 -22.91 8.55
C PRO A 53 10.02 -23.32 9.48
N GLN A 54 10.03 -22.91 10.75
CA GLN A 54 9.05 -23.38 11.74
C GLN A 54 7.70 -22.65 11.65
N SER A 55 7.62 -21.56 10.92
CA SER A 55 6.44 -20.72 10.79
C SER A 55 6.04 -20.46 9.33
N GLU A 56 6.25 -21.45 8.44
CA GLU A 56 6.02 -21.31 6.98
C GLU A 56 4.69 -20.63 6.61
N TRP A 57 3.61 -20.99 7.29
CA TRP A 57 2.28 -20.51 6.93
C TRP A 57 1.99 -19.09 7.42
N THR A 58 2.59 -18.64 8.53
CA THR A 58 2.39 -17.26 8.98
C THR A 58 2.95 -16.25 8.00
N ARG A 59 3.88 -16.67 7.13
CA ARG A 59 4.50 -15.87 6.07
C ARG A 59 3.55 -15.49 4.92
N TYR A 60 2.43 -16.20 4.78
CA TYR A 60 1.41 -15.95 3.75
C TYR A 60 0.18 -15.20 4.27
N LEU A 61 0.21 -14.79 5.54
CA LEU A 61 -0.75 -13.84 6.09
C LEU A 61 -0.27 -12.42 5.80
N PRO A 62 -1.13 -11.47 5.41
CA PRO A 62 -0.81 -10.06 5.52
C PRO A 62 -0.67 -9.71 7.01
N SER A 63 0.23 -8.77 7.30
CA SER A 63 0.56 -8.28 8.66
C SER A 63 -0.66 -8.08 9.58
N PRO A 64 -0.54 -8.35 10.90
CA PRO A 64 -1.65 -8.32 11.87
C PRO A 64 -2.42 -6.99 12.01
N THR A 65 -1.99 -5.89 11.40
CA THR A 65 -2.81 -4.65 11.37
C THR A 65 -4.01 -4.74 10.44
N TYR A 66 -4.15 -5.83 9.72
CA TYR A 66 -5.40 -6.11 9.04
C TYR A 66 -6.44 -6.40 10.13
N LYS A 67 -7.43 -5.51 10.27
CA LYS A 67 -8.69 -5.73 11.03
C LYS A 67 -9.41 -7.05 10.66
N PHE A 68 -8.88 -7.79 9.68
CA PHE A 68 -9.21 -9.17 9.37
C PHE A 68 -9.45 -10.03 10.61
N ALA A 69 -8.52 -10.02 11.56
CA ALA A 69 -8.57 -10.88 12.73
C ALA A 69 -9.49 -10.37 13.85
N GLU A 70 -10.08 -9.18 13.74
CA GLU A 70 -10.91 -8.60 14.81
C GLU A 70 -12.34 -9.17 14.82
N SER A 71 -12.86 -9.58 13.67
CA SER A 71 -14.17 -10.22 13.58
C SER A 71 -14.16 -11.63 14.20
N ARG A 72 -15.30 -12.10 14.70
CA ARG A 72 -15.41 -13.46 15.29
C ARG A 72 -14.99 -14.56 14.32
N LEU A 73 -15.43 -14.48 13.05
CA LEU A 73 -15.02 -15.42 12.00
C LEU A 73 -13.54 -15.26 11.63
N GLY A 74 -13.03 -14.02 11.61
CA GLY A 74 -11.61 -13.73 11.40
C GLY A 74 -10.70 -14.32 12.47
N ARG A 75 -11.09 -14.24 13.75
CA ARG A 75 -10.38 -14.89 14.86
C ARG A 75 -10.32 -16.40 14.71
N VAL A 76 -11.44 -17.04 14.38
CA VAL A 76 -11.51 -18.50 14.17
C VAL A 76 -10.62 -18.91 13.00
N PHE A 77 -10.70 -18.19 11.89
CA PHE A 77 -9.82 -18.45 10.73
C PHE A 77 -8.34 -18.27 11.10
N ALA A 78 -7.98 -17.15 11.73
CA ALA A 78 -6.59 -16.85 12.10
C ALA A 78 -6.02 -17.89 13.09
N SER A 79 -6.84 -18.35 14.04
CA SER A 79 -6.48 -19.45 14.94
C SER A 79 -6.22 -20.74 14.16
N GLY A 80 -7.13 -21.15 13.27
CA GLY A 80 -6.96 -22.33 12.42
C GLY A 80 -5.72 -22.25 11.53
N TRP A 81 -5.44 -21.07 10.96
CA TRP A 81 -4.28 -20.85 10.11
C TRP A 81 -2.95 -20.98 10.87
N ARG A 82 -2.88 -20.51 12.11
CA ARG A 82 -1.66 -20.60 12.96
C ARG A 82 -1.39 -22.01 13.47
N LYS A 83 -2.42 -22.86 13.60
CA LYS A 83 -2.23 -24.25 14.05
C LYS A 83 -1.34 -25.04 13.09
N PRO A 84 -0.54 -25.99 13.57
CA PRO A 84 0.31 -26.86 12.74
C PRO A 84 -0.51 -27.95 12.01
N VAL A 85 -1.73 -27.64 11.58
CA VAL A 85 -2.60 -28.55 10.81
C VAL A 85 -2.60 -28.14 9.35
N GLN A 86 -2.62 -29.12 8.44
CA GLN A 86 -2.68 -28.88 7.00
C GLN A 86 -4.06 -28.39 6.54
N THR A 87 -5.11 -28.84 7.21
CA THR A 87 -6.50 -28.51 6.88
C THR A 87 -7.26 -28.13 8.14
N PHE A 88 -8.12 -27.12 8.07
CA PHE A 88 -9.03 -26.75 9.14
C PHE A 88 -10.38 -26.27 8.61
N LYS A 89 -11.41 -26.35 9.46
CA LYS A 89 -12.79 -26.00 9.15
C LYS A 89 -13.19 -24.74 9.93
N VAL A 90 -13.82 -23.78 9.25
CA VAL A 90 -14.41 -22.60 9.87
C VAL A 90 -15.93 -22.70 9.74
N ASN A 91 -16.60 -22.91 10.87
CA ASN A 91 -18.06 -22.98 10.93
C ASN A 91 -18.66 -21.57 10.83
N CYS A 92 -19.47 -21.31 9.82
CA CYS A 92 -20.08 -20.01 9.56
C CYS A 92 -21.49 -19.87 10.16
N SER A 93 -22.10 -20.95 10.66
CA SER A 93 -23.38 -20.91 11.38
C SER A 93 -23.21 -20.73 12.90
N SER A 94 -21.99 -20.80 13.45
CA SER A 94 -21.73 -20.63 14.89
C SER A 94 -21.61 -19.16 15.35
N VAL A 95 -21.89 -18.20 14.47
CA VAL A 95 -21.76 -16.76 14.71
C VAL A 95 -23.10 -16.09 14.38
N PRO A 96 -23.56 -15.08 15.16
CA PRO A 96 -24.80 -14.36 14.88
C PRO A 96 -24.90 -13.83 13.44
N GLY A 97 -26.11 -13.82 12.87
CA GLY A 97 -26.39 -13.42 11.51
C GLY A 97 -26.74 -14.59 10.59
N THR A 98 -27.11 -14.29 9.33
CA THR A 98 -27.44 -15.34 8.35
C THR A 98 -26.20 -16.07 7.88
N LEU A 99 -26.27 -17.39 7.67
CA LEU A 99 -25.19 -18.21 7.12
C LEU A 99 -24.60 -17.61 5.84
N HIS A 100 -25.46 -17.13 4.92
CA HIS A 100 -25.02 -16.54 3.65
C HIS A 100 -24.09 -15.33 3.88
N ASN A 101 -24.48 -14.40 4.75
CA ASN A 101 -23.68 -13.22 5.08
C ASN A 101 -22.37 -13.58 5.79
N ASN A 102 -22.39 -14.60 6.65
CA ASN A 102 -21.19 -15.07 7.36
C ASN A 102 -20.18 -15.71 6.41
N LEU A 103 -20.62 -16.61 5.52
CA LEU A 103 -19.78 -17.22 4.48
C LEU A 103 -19.15 -16.13 3.60
N ARG A 104 -19.99 -15.22 3.10
CA ARG A 104 -19.57 -14.10 2.26
C ARG A 104 -18.56 -13.20 2.96
N SER A 105 -18.77 -12.88 4.23
CA SER A 105 -17.86 -12.02 5.01
C SER A 105 -16.51 -12.70 5.20
N LEU A 106 -16.49 -13.99 5.55
CA LEU A 106 -15.25 -14.76 5.70
C LEU A 106 -14.48 -14.85 4.37
N LEU A 107 -15.14 -15.16 3.26
CA LEU A 107 -14.49 -15.22 1.95
C LEU A 107 -13.97 -13.85 1.52
N ALA A 108 -14.75 -12.79 1.76
CA ALA A 108 -14.31 -11.42 1.49
C ALA A 108 -13.08 -11.05 2.31
N LEU A 109 -13.04 -11.45 3.57
CA LEU A 109 -11.90 -11.27 4.46
C LEU A 109 -10.65 -12.00 3.91
N ILE A 110 -10.77 -13.30 3.58
CA ILE A 110 -9.66 -14.13 3.06
C ILE A 110 -9.05 -13.51 1.80
N TYR A 111 -9.87 -13.12 0.84
CA TYR A 111 -9.38 -12.59 -0.43
C TYR A 111 -8.81 -11.17 -0.31
N LYS A 112 -9.42 -10.29 0.50
CA LYS A 112 -8.88 -8.95 0.76
C LYS A 112 -7.51 -9.02 1.42
N SER A 113 -7.32 -10.01 2.29
CA SER A 113 -6.03 -10.31 2.91
C SER A 113 -4.98 -10.84 1.93
N ASP A 114 -5.33 -11.12 0.68
CA ASP A 114 -4.38 -11.55 -0.35
C ASP A 114 -3.57 -12.80 0.05
N LEU A 115 -4.20 -13.69 0.82
CA LEU A 115 -3.57 -14.89 1.36
C LEU A 115 -3.07 -15.82 0.25
N LYS A 116 -1.90 -16.43 0.48
CA LYS A 116 -1.19 -17.33 -0.45
C LYS A 116 -1.06 -18.75 0.11
N LYS A 117 -0.70 -19.69 -0.76
CA LYS A 117 -0.58 -21.13 -0.50
C LYS A 117 -1.80 -21.70 0.23
N LEU A 118 -2.99 -21.38 -0.29
CA LEU A 118 -4.25 -21.87 0.27
C LEU A 118 -5.19 -22.37 -0.81
N ARG A 119 -6.02 -23.33 -0.42
CA ARG A 119 -7.19 -23.78 -1.16
C ARG A 119 -8.40 -23.78 -0.23
N VAL A 120 -9.47 -23.19 -0.71
CA VAL A 120 -10.74 -23.04 -0.03
C VAL A 120 -11.80 -23.85 -0.78
N ARG A 121 -12.65 -24.53 -0.02
CA ARG A 121 -13.85 -25.19 -0.53
C ARG A 121 -14.98 -25.10 0.47
N ARG A 122 -16.22 -25.22 -0.01
CA ARG A 122 -17.38 -25.37 0.88
C ARG A 122 -17.41 -26.80 1.44
N SER A 123 -17.81 -26.96 2.69
CA SER A 123 -18.11 -28.28 3.25
C SER A 123 -19.36 -28.87 2.61
N ALA A 124 -19.49 -30.21 2.66
CA ALA A 124 -20.66 -30.93 2.17
C ALA A 124 -21.96 -30.49 2.87
N ASP A 125 -21.88 -30.19 4.17
CA ASP A 125 -22.99 -29.65 4.97
C ASP A 125 -23.42 -28.22 4.59
N GLY A 126 -22.68 -27.55 3.69
CA GLY A 126 -22.95 -26.19 3.24
C GLY A 126 -22.74 -25.08 4.29
N ASN A 127 -22.48 -25.43 5.54
CA ASN A 127 -22.45 -24.51 6.69
C ASN A 127 -21.06 -23.94 6.99
N SER A 128 -20.02 -24.49 6.37
CA SER A 128 -18.64 -24.17 6.71
C SER A 128 -17.76 -23.97 5.48
N ILE A 129 -16.63 -23.34 5.72
CA ILE A 129 -15.52 -23.27 4.78
C ILE A 129 -14.40 -24.17 5.27
N ILE A 130 -13.89 -25.01 4.37
CA ILE A 130 -12.70 -25.83 4.61
C ILE A 130 -11.52 -25.14 3.93
N VAL A 131 -10.47 -24.92 4.73
CA VAL A 131 -9.23 -24.28 4.31
C VAL A 131 -8.13 -25.32 4.36
N GLN A 132 -7.48 -25.53 3.23
CA GLN A 132 -6.33 -26.41 3.06
C GLN A 132 -5.11 -25.53 2.75
N LYS A 133 -4.05 -25.70 3.51
CA LYS A 133 -2.74 -25.13 3.20
C LYS A 133 -2.13 -25.93 2.05
N MET A 134 -1.43 -25.29 1.14
CA MET A 134 -0.85 -25.95 -0.04
C MET A 134 0.66 -26.02 0.11
N ARG A 135 1.25 -27.21 -0.01
CA ARG A 135 2.71 -27.39 -0.10
C ARG A 135 3.09 -27.42 -1.58
N GLY A 136 4.13 -26.68 -1.96
CA GLY A 136 4.53 -26.47 -3.36
C GLY A 136 4.73 -25.00 -3.69
N ASP A 137 5.34 -24.75 -4.85
CA ASP A 137 5.66 -23.41 -5.30
C ASP A 137 4.42 -22.66 -5.80
N LEU A 138 4.44 -21.35 -5.63
CA LEU A 138 3.42 -20.48 -6.20
C LEU A 138 3.69 -20.33 -7.69
N LYS A 139 2.63 -20.35 -8.50
CA LYS A 139 2.73 -20.02 -9.93
C LYS A 139 3.04 -18.55 -10.10
N ASP A 140 3.75 -18.18 -11.16
CA ASP A 140 4.01 -16.77 -11.47
C ASP A 140 2.72 -15.98 -11.63
N PHE A 141 2.80 -14.67 -11.37
CA PHE A 141 1.73 -13.77 -11.74
C PHE A 141 1.86 -13.47 -13.23
N ASP A 142 0.88 -13.84 -14.03
CA ASP A 142 0.80 -13.38 -15.41
C ASP A 142 -0.22 -12.23 -15.50
N ALA A 143 0.05 -11.26 -16.39
CA ALA A 143 -0.79 -10.08 -16.57
C ALA A 143 -2.19 -10.40 -17.12
N ILE A 144 -2.40 -11.64 -17.60
CA ILE A 144 -3.68 -12.14 -18.13
C ILE A 144 -4.73 -12.20 -17.00
N TYR A 145 -4.29 -12.44 -15.76
CA TYR A 145 -5.18 -12.39 -14.59
C TYR A 145 -5.15 -11.03 -13.91
N HIS A 146 -5.97 -10.10 -14.41
CA HIS A 146 -6.24 -8.86 -13.71
C HIS A 146 -6.68 -9.13 -12.26
N GLN A 147 -6.27 -8.26 -11.34
CA GLN A 147 -6.65 -8.37 -9.93
C GLN A 147 -8.11 -7.94 -9.78
N ILE A 148 -9.02 -8.89 -9.96
CA ILE A 148 -10.46 -8.61 -9.93
C ILE A 148 -10.85 -8.23 -8.49
N PRO A 149 -11.47 -7.06 -8.26
CA PRO A 149 -12.06 -6.71 -6.98
C PRO A 149 -13.18 -7.70 -6.64
N ILE A 150 -13.36 -8.05 -5.36
CA ILE A 150 -14.49 -8.92 -5.01
C ILE A 150 -15.79 -8.16 -5.23
N ARG A 151 -16.52 -8.50 -6.29
CA ARG A 151 -17.88 -7.98 -6.49
C ARG A 151 -18.82 -8.74 -5.58
N THR A 152 -18.87 -8.33 -4.31
CA THR A 152 -19.64 -9.06 -3.33
C THR A 152 -21.14 -8.92 -3.61
N LYS A 153 -21.69 -7.74 -3.95
CA LYS A 153 -23.17 -7.51 -3.96
C LYS A 153 -24.01 -8.58 -4.69
N ASN A 154 -23.54 -9.14 -5.82
CA ASN A 154 -24.29 -10.14 -6.60
C ASN A 154 -23.47 -11.39 -6.98
N GLY A 155 -22.33 -11.64 -6.34
CA GLY A 155 -21.43 -12.74 -6.69
C GLY A 155 -21.87 -14.10 -6.10
N ARG A 156 -21.87 -15.16 -6.92
CA ARG A 156 -22.03 -16.55 -6.43
C ARG A 156 -20.85 -16.90 -5.50
N ILE A 157 -21.13 -17.55 -4.37
CA ILE A 157 -20.12 -18.03 -3.41
C ILE A 157 -19.04 -18.86 -4.11
N SER A 158 -19.44 -19.71 -5.06
CA SER A 158 -18.52 -20.53 -5.88
C SER A 158 -17.48 -19.69 -6.61
N ARG A 159 -17.90 -18.62 -7.30
CA ARG A 159 -16.97 -17.72 -8.01
C ARG A 159 -15.99 -17.05 -7.05
N THR A 160 -16.45 -16.63 -5.87
CA THR A 160 -15.55 -16.04 -4.85
C THR A 160 -14.49 -17.06 -4.38
N VAL A 161 -14.89 -18.32 -4.21
CA VAL A 161 -13.98 -19.40 -3.85
C VAL A 161 -12.97 -19.67 -4.97
N GLU A 162 -13.40 -19.66 -6.23
CA GLU A 162 -12.50 -19.80 -7.40
C GLU A 162 -11.47 -18.67 -7.46
N ASP A 163 -11.90 -17.43 -7.27
CA ASP A 163 -11.01 -16.25 -7.25
C ASP A 163 -9.99 -16.35 -6.11
N ILE A 164 -10.44 -16.76 -4.92
CA ILE A 164 -9.58 -17.04 -3.76
C ILE A 164 -8.53 -18.10 -4.09
N ASN A 165 -8.94 -19.22 -4.67
CA ASN A 165 -8.04 -20.32 -5.00
C ASN A 165 -7.03 -19.91 -6.07
N ARG A 166 -7.47 -19.15 -7.08
CA ARG A 166 -6.59 -18.62 -8.13
C ARG A 166 -5.55 -17.68 -7.54
N ASN A 167 -5.95 -16.80 -6.62
CA ASN A 167 -5.02 -15.92 -5.91
C ASN A 167 -4.07 -16.68 -4.98
N GLY A 168 -4.59 -17.66 -4.25
CA GLY A 168 -3.86 -18.49 -3.30
C GLY A 168 -2.75 -19.32 -3.96
N ALA A 169 -2.90 -19.65 -5.24
CA ALA A 169 -1.94 -20.42 -6.01
C ALA A 169 -0.88 -19.58 -6.74
N ARG A 170 -0.97 -18.24 -6.72
CA ARG A 170 -0.10 -17.35 -7.51
C ARG A 170 0.74 -16.41 -6.67
N MET A 171 1.99 -16.24 -7.07
CA MET A 171 2.95 -15.33 -6.46
C MET A 171 2.50 -13.90 -6.72
N LYS A 172 2.66 -13.05 -5.70
CA LYS A 172 2.61 -11.60 -5.83
C LYS A 172 3.24 -11.03 -4.57
N LEU A 173 4.48 -11.40 -4.32
CA LEU A 173 5.16 -11.17 -3.04
C LEU A 173 6.30 -10.18 -3.17
N ASP A 174 6.57 -9.73 -4.40
CA ASP A 174 7.60 -8.74 -4.70
C ASP A 174 7.27 -7.40 -4.04
N PRO A 175 8.32 -6.61 -3.73
CA PRO A 175 8.16 -5.24 -3.29
C PRO A 175 7.36 -4.40 -4.29
N GLY A 176 6.61 -3.42 -3.77
CA GLY A 176 5.80 -2.53 -4.59
C GLY A 176 4.46 -2.17 -3.96
N SER A 177 3.69 -1.39 -4.72
CA SER A 177 2.43 -0.80 -4.25
C SER A 177 1.25 -1.35 -5.04
N PHE A 178 0.27 -1.92 -4.33
CA PHE A 178 -0.77 -2.70 -4.99
C PHE A 178 -2.18 -2.28 -4.58
N PRO A 179 -3.18 -2.40 -5.48
CA PRO A 179 -4.56 -2.31 -5.08
C PRO A 179 -4.90 -3.38 -4.05
N CYS A 180 -5.63 -2.96 -3.05
CA CYS A 180 -6.35 -3.82 -2.14
C CYS A 180 -7.62 -4.30 -2.86
N ARG A 181 -7.98 -5.57 -2.67
CA ARG A 181 -9.05 -6.23 -3.44
C ARG A 181 -10.47 -5.84 -3.02
N HIS A 182 -10.61 -4.66 -2.42
CA HIS A 182 -11.89 -4.15 -1.97
C HIS A 182 -12.75 -3.75 -3.17
N ALA A 183 -14.02 -4.17 -3.19
CA ALA A 183 -14.97 -3.88 -4.28
C ALA A 183 -15.10 -2.38 -4.62
N ARG A 184 -14.87 -1.53 -3.63
CA ARG A 184 -14.97 -0.07 -3.72
C ARG A 184 -13.61 0.63 -3.82
N CYS A 185 -12.52 -0.10 -3.99
CA CYS A 185 -11.22 0.51 -4.24
C CYS A 185 -11.28 1.22 -5.60
N ARG A 186 -11.19 2.55 -5.60
CA ARG A 186 -11.25 3.38 -6.82
C ARG A 186 -9.88 3.80 -7.34
N ILE A 187 -8.81 3.36 -6.68
CA ILE A 187 -7.44 3.83 -6.94
C ILE A 187 -6.57 2.77 -7.59
N GLY A 188 -7.12 1.59 -7.88
CA GLY A 188 -6.32 0.43 -8.26
C GLY A 188 -5.52 0.63 -9.54
N ASP A 189 -6.09 1.30 -10.53
CA ASP A 189 -5.42 1.61 -11.80
C ASP A 189 -4.41 2.76 -11.66
N LEU A 190 -4.46 3.49 -10.55
CA LEU A 190 -3.56 4.59 -10.21
C LEU A 190 -2.39 4.14 -9.31
N MET A 191 -2.38 2.89 -8.85
CA MET A 191 -1.31 2.35 -8.00
C MET A 191 -0.10 1.94 -8.86
N THR A 192 1.10 2.38 -8.48
CA THR A 192 2.32 1.96 -9.18
C THR A 192 2.77 0.57 -8.70
N GLN A 193 2.54 -0.43 -9.54
CA GLN A 193 2.82 -1.85 -9.25
C GLN A 193 4.26 -2.22 -9.64
N SER A 194 5.25 -1.56 -9.06
CA SER A 194 6.68 -1.81 -9.30
C SER A 194 7.50 -1.63 -8.02
N SER A 195 8.61 -2.35 -7.91
CA SER A 195 9.63 -2.15 -6.88
C SER A 195 10.51 -0.93 -7.15
N THR A 196 10.55 -0.46 -8.40
CA THR A 196 11.31 0.73 -8.81
C THR A 196 10.38 1.70 -9.53
N VAL A 197 10.27 2.93 -9.02
CA VAL A 197 9.31 3.92 -9.50
C VAL A 197 10.03 5.23 -9.81
N LYS A 198 9.95 5.64 -11.08
CA LYS A 198 10.43 6.94 -11.54
C LYS A 198 9.34 8.00 -11.32
N TRP A 199 9.66 9.06 -10.59
CA TRP A 199 8.73 10.15 -10.25
C TRP A 199 9.04 11.47 -10.97
N GLY A 200 10.20 11.57 -11.63
CA GLY A 200 10.60 12.71 -12.47
C GLY A 200 11.50 12.27 -13.62
N PRO A 201 11.86 13.16 -14.56
CA PRO A 201 12.63 12.84 -15.76
C PRO A 201 14.09 12.44 -15.49
N GLY A 202 14.71 12.96 -14.42
CA GLY A 202 16.11 12.72 -14.09
C GLY A 202 16.38 11.27 -13.68
N GLU A 203 17.61 10.81 -13.88
CA GLU A 203 18.04 9.45 -13.49
C GLU A 203 17.99 9.25 -11.97
N HIS A 204 18.22 10.31 -11.19
CA HIS A 204 18.12 10.32 -9.73
C HIS A 204 16.70 10.39 -9.19
N GLN A 205 15.71 10.64 -10.04
CA GLN A 205 14.32 10.86 -9.63
C GLN A 205 13.55 9.54 -9.60
N VAL A 206 14.10 8.60 -8.84
CA VAL A 206 13.64 7.21 -8.72
C VAL A 206 13.54 6.86 -7.24
N VAL A 207 12.50 6.11 -6.88
CA VAL A 207 12.37 5.48 -5.56
C VAL A 207 12.36 3.96 -5.70
N HIS A 208 13.09 3.29 -4.81
CA HIS A 208 13.13 1.84 -4.73
C HIS A 208 12.30 1.37 -3.54
N VAL A 209 11.12 0.83 -3.82
CA VAL A 209 10.22 0.26 -2.83
C VAL A 209 10.80 -1.08 -2.39
N ARG A 210 11.15 -1.18 -1.11
CA ARG A 210 11.79 -2.39 -0.51
C ARG A 210 10.79 -3.35 0.13
N LYS A 211 9.53 -2.95 0.23
CA LYS A 211 8.48 -3.68 0.93
C LYS A 211 7.24 -3.81 0.05
N ARG A 212 6.44 -4.81 0.35
CA ARG A 212 5.15 -4.97 -0.30
C ARG A 212 4.05 -4.26 0.49
N PHE A 213 3.27 -3.45 -0.20
CA PHE A 213 2.15 -2.73 0.39
C PHE A 213 0.87 -2.86 -0.44
N THR A 214 -0.27 -2.72 0.23
CA THR A 214 -1.57 -2.64 -0.43
C THR A 214 -2.30 -1.38 0.03
N CYS A 215 -3.33 -0.90 -0.66
CA CYS A 215 -4.11 0.26 -0.17
C CYS A 215 -4.83 0.09 1.16
N SER A 216 -4.80 -1.12 1.72
CA SER A 216 -5.25 -1.44 3.07
C SER A 216 -4.13 -1.34 4.13
N SER A 217 -2.88 -1.12 3.72
CA SER A 217 -1.77 -0.84 4.63
C SER A 217 -1.98 0.55 5.25
N ASN A 218 -1.97 0.61 6.58
CA ASN A 218 -1.94 1.85 7.37
C ASN A 218 -0.56 2.02 8.01
N ASN A 219 -0.28 3.16 8.67
CA ASN A 219 1.03 3.44 9.26
C ASN A 219 2.12 3.31 8.19
N VAL A 220 1.90 4.02 7.08
CA VAL A 220 2.76 4.07 5.88
C VAL A 220 3.02 5.52 5.49
N VAL A 221 4.17 5.75 4.86
CA VAL A 221 4.50 6.96 4.11
C VAL A 221 4.32 6.64 2.63
N TYR A 222 3.68 7.55 1.90
CA TYR A 222 3.37 7.37 0.48
C TYR A 222 3.67 8.62 -0.32
N LEU A 223 4.00 8.40 -1.59
CA LEU A 223 4.22 9.38 -2.64
C LEU A 223 3.03 9.37 -3.59
N ILE A 224 2.54 10.56 -3.89
CA ILE A 224 1.70 10.86 -5.04
C ILE A 224 2.59 11.53 -6.08
N HIS A 225 2.58 11.06 -7.33
CA HIS A 225 3.29 11.73 -8.42
C HIS A 225 2.43 11.83 -9.68
N CYS A 226 2.75 12.78 -10.57
CA CYS A 226 2.00 13.02 -11.80
C CYS A 226 2.68 12.37 -13.00
N HIS A 227 2.00 11.44 -13.68
CA HIS A 227 2.49 10.78 -14.88
C HIS A 227 2.61 11.73 -16.07
N ALA A 228 1.64 12.63 -16.27
CA ALA A 228 1.68 13.63 -17.34
C ALA A 228 2.89 14.57 -17.20
N CYS A 229 3.20 15.04 -15.97
CA CYS A 229 4.41 15.81 -15.73
C CYS A 229 5.68 15.05 -16.18
N VAL A 230 5.80 13.77 -15.81
CA VAL A 230 6.94 12.94 -16.21
C VAL A 230 7.04 12.84 -17.74
N GLN A 231 5.92 12.68 -18.44
CA GLN A 231 5.89 12.64 -19.91
C GLN A 231 6.30 13.97 -20.55
N LEU A 232 6.04 15.10 -19.88
CA LEU A 232 6.42 16.45 -20.32
C LEU A 232 7.87 16.82 -19.95
N GLY A 233 8.66 15.91 -19.37
CA GLY A 233 10.00 16.25 -18.88
C GLY A 233 9.98 17.13 -17.63
N LEU A 234 8.87 17.14 -16.90
CA LEU A 234 8.66 17.83 -15.62
C LEU A 234 8.46 16.80 -14.50
N TRP A 235 8.31 17.26 -13.27
CA TRP A 235 7.99 16.38 -12.14
C TRP A 235 7.02 17.08 -11.20
N THR A 236 6.12 16.31 -10.62
CA THR A 236 5.25 16.80 -9.54
C THR A 236 5.09 15.71 -8.51
N THR A 237 5.34 16.06 -7.24
CA THR A 237 5.30 15.10 -6.13
C THR A 237 4.55 15.66 -4.93
N TYR A 238 3.92 14.77 -4.19
CA TYR A 238 3.35 15.05 -2.88
C TYR A 238 3.55 13.84 -1.98
N VAL A 239 4.24 14.02 -0.87
CA VAL A 239 4.53 12.97 0.12
C VAL A 239 3.70 13.21 1.36
N GLU A 240 3.14 12.13 1.91
CA GLU A 240 2.35 12.19 3.14
C GLU A 240 2.34 10.88 3.92
N GLU A 241 1.87 10.93 5.16
CA GLU A 241 1.65 9.76 6.01
C GLU A 241 0.16 9.37 6.16
N SER A 242 -0.05 8.09 6.46
CA SER A 242 -1.31 7.56 6.96
C SER A 242 -1.10 6.79 8.26
N ASN A 243 -2.15 6.70 9.08
CA ASN A 243 -2.13 5.98 10.35
C ASN A 243 -3.47 5.27 10.61
N ALA A 244 -3.67 4.75 11.82
CA ALA A 244 -4.87 3.97 12.14
C ALA A 244 -6.16 4.80 12.14
N THR A 245 -6.10 6.08 12.56
CA THR A 245 -7.26 6.99 12.60
C THR A 245 -7.50 7.63 11.25
N ARG A 246 -6.41 7.97 10.54
CA ARG A 246 -6.40 8.49 9.18
C ARG A 246 -5.91 7.42 8.21
N ASN A 247 -6.76 6.42 7.98
CA ASN A 247 -6.43 5.32 7.07
C ASN A 247 -6.20 5.83 5.65
N LEU A 248 -5.42 5.09 4.87
CA LEU A 248 -4.99 5.51 3.55
C LEU A 248 -6.15 5.82 2.58
N HIS A 249 -7.21 5.01 2.54
CA HIS A 249 -8.34 5.30 1.65
C HIS A 249 -9.00 6.63 1.97
N SER A 250 -9.13 6.96 3.25
CA SER A 250 -9.64 8.26 3.69
C SER A 250 -8.73 9.38 3.20
N ARG A 251 -7.41 9.22 3.41
CA ARG A 251 -6.40 10.20 2.97
C ARG A 251 -6.42 10.44 1.48
N ILE A 252 -6.38 9.37 0.70
CA ILE A 252 -6.45 9.43 -0.76
C ILE A 252 -7.76 10.06 -1.21
N SER A 253 -8.90 9.69 -0.60
CA SER A 253 -10.20 10.29 -0.93
C SER A 253 -10.16 11.80 -0.75
N ASN A 254 -9.59 12.29 0.36
CA ASN A 254 -9.49 13.73 0.63
C ASN A 254 -8.69 14.45 -0.46
N HIS A 255 -7.54 13.90 -0.88
CA HIS A 255 -6.75 14.46 -1.99
C HIS A 255 -7.50 14.57 -3.32
N VAL A 256 -8.63 13.87 -3.48
CA VAL A 256 -9.47 13.96 -4.69
C VAL A 256 -10.71 14.82 -4.48
N SER A 257 -11.12 15.07 -3.25
CA SER A 257 -12.42 15.68 -2.95
C SER A 257 -12.33 17.13 -2.49
N ASN A 258 -11.20 17.55 -1.94
CA ASN A 258 -11.06 18.88 -1.36
C ASN A 258 -9.60 19.34 -1.36
N LEU A 259 -9.42 20.65 -1.32
CA LEU A 259 -8.13 21.30 -1.08
C LEU A 259 -7.44 20.69 0.14
N GLY A 260 -6.16 20.36 0.01
CA GLY A 260 -5.37 19.76 1.09
C GLY A 260 -4.96 20.79 2.13
N ASP A 261 -4.64 22.01 1.68
CA ASP A 261 -4.31 23.14 2.54
C ASP A 261 -5.56 23.63 3.31
N GLN A 262 -5.41 23.89 4.62
CA GLN A 262 -6.53 24.34 5.45
C GLN A 262 -6.86 25.82 5.21
N GLU A 263 -5.84 26.67 5.07
CA GLU A 263 -6.03 28.10 4.81
C GLU A 263 -6.73 28.29 3.47
N ASN A 264 -6.32 27.56 2.43
CA ASN A 264 -7.01 27.61 1.13
C ASN A 264 -8.44 27.08 1.22
N ARG A 265 -8.73 26.09 2.09
CA ARG A 265 -10.11 25.64 2.30
C ARG A 265 -10.98 26.72 2.94
N ASP A 266 -10.41 27.47 3.87
CA ASP A 266 -11.12 28.52 4.59
C ASP A 266 -11.33 29.76 3.71
N LEU A 267 -10.37 30.06 2.81
CA LEU A 267 -10.45 31.17 1.85
C LEU A 267 -11.37 30.89 0.66
N TYR A 268 -11.52 29.64 0.25
CA TYR A 268 -12.30 29.25 -0.93
C TYR A 268 -13.44 28.24 -0.61
N PRO A 269 -14.38 28.55 0.29
CA PRO A 269 -15.48 27.65 0.63
C PRO A 269 -16.57 27.66 -0.46
N THR A 270 -16.45 26.74 -1.44
CA THR A 270 -17.46 26.38 -2.49
C THR A 270 -17.96 27.49 -3.44
N GLY A 271 -17.87 27.23 -4.75
CA GLY A 271 -18.42 28.08 -5.83
C GLY A 271 -17.35 28.77 -6.66
N ASP A 272 -16.47 29.51 -5.99
CA ASP A 272 -15.52 30.42 -6.67
C ASP A 272 -14.20 29.75 -7.04
N LEU A 273 -13.86 28.61 -6.42
CA LEU A 273 -12.59 27.90 -6.62
C LEU A 273 -12.32 27.58 -8.11
N TYR A 274 -13.35 27.16 -8.85
CA TYR A 274 -13.19 26.84 -10.28
C TYR A 274 -12.84 28.09 -11.10
N GLN A 275 -13.52 29.21 -10.83
CA GLN A 275 -13.29 30.47 -11.53
C GLN A 275 -11.89 31.01 -11.22
N GLU A 276 -11.49 30.96 -9.94
CA GLU A 276 -10.17 31.40 -9.51
C GLU A 276 -9.05 30.58 -10.16
N ILE A 277 -9.13 29.24 -10.11
CA ILE A 277 -8.14 28.37 -10.75
C ILE A 277 -8.08 28.65 -12.26
N THR A 278 -9.23 28.86 -12.92
CA THR A 278 -9.28 29.18 -14.35
C THR A 278 -8.59 30.52 -14.64
N ALA A 279 -8.82 31.55 -13.82
CA ALA A 279 -8.16 32.84 -13.96
C ALA A 279 -6.64 32.71 -13.81
N ILE A 280 -6.17 31.98 -12.79
CA ILE A 280 -4.74 31.76 -12.54
C ILE A 280 -4.10 31.00 -13.72
N LEU A 281 -4.74 29.94 -14.21
CA LEU A 281 -4.24 29.19 -15.37
C LEU A 281 -4.19 30.04 -16.65
N ASN A 282 -4.99 31.10 -16.73
CA ASN A 282 -4.98 32.09 -17.82
C ASN A 282 -4.03 33.28 -17.57
N GLY A 283 -3.20 33.22 -16.52
CA GLY A 283 -2.15 34.21 -16.23
C GLY A 283 -2.44 35.18 -15.10
N ALA A 284 -3.54 35.01 -14.35
CA ALA A 284 -3.74 35.76 -13.12
C ALA A 284 -2.71 35.35 -12.04
N HIS A 285 -2.47 36.24 -11.09
CA HIS A 285 -1.56 36.00 -9.97
C HIS A 285 -2.12 34.92 -9.03
N ASP A 286 -1.26 34.03 -8.50
CA ASP A 286 -1.62 32.98 -7.54
C ASP A 286 -1.11 33.32 -6.12
N PRO A 287 -1.77 34.23 -5.39
CA PRO A 287 -1.26 34.73 -4.10
C PRO A 287 -1.24 33.64 -3.01
N HIS A 288 -2.10 32.62 -3.14
CA HIS A 288 -2.27 31.58 -2.13
C HIS A 288 -1.62 30.24 -2.53
N SER A 289 -0.88 30.23 -3.65
CA SER A 289 -0.26 29.03 -4.22
C SER A 289 -1.29 27.90 -4.42
N LEU A 290 -2.49 28.23 -4.90
CA LEU A 290 -3.56 27.28 -5.19
C LEU A 290 -3.09 26.18 -6.14
N LEU A 291 -2.29 26.52 -7.16
CA LEU A 291 -1.80 25.52 -8.13
C LEU A 291 -0.84 24.50 -7.49
N ARG A 292 -0.24 24.84 -6.35
CA ARG A 292 0.60 23.93 -5.56
C ARG A 292 -0.22 22.96 -4.70
N ASP A 293 -1.53 23.14 -4.55
CA ASP A 293 -2.37 22.21 -3.80
C ASP A 293 -2.55 20.89 -4.56
N PRO A 294 -2.40 19.71 -3.90
CA PRO A 294 -2.57 18.41 -4.56
C PRO A 294 -3.93 18.23 -5.20
N TYR A 295 -5.01 18.73 -4.60
CA TYR A 295 -6.33 18.66 -5.21
C TYR A 295 -6.38 19.47 -6.51
N VAL A 296 -5.82 20.68 -6.52
CA VAL A 296 -5.84 21.53 -7.72
C VAL A 296 -5.01 20.91 -8.83
N HIS A 297 -3.77 20.51 -8.54
CA HIS A 297 -2.87 19.93 -9.55
C HIS A 297 -3.50 18.70 -10.22
N PHE A 298 -4.04 17.76 -9.45
CA PHE A 298 -4.56 16.49 -9.97
C PHE A 298 -6.01 16.54 -10.48
N ASN A 299 -6.69 17.68 -10.40
CA ASN A 299 -8.05 17.83 -10.93
C ASN A 299 -8.18 18.92 -12.02
N PHE A 300 -7.25 19.88 -12.08
CA PHE A 300 -7.36 21.05 -12.97
C PHE A 300 -6.15 21.23 -13.89
N ILE A 301 -4.94 20.90 -13.43
CA ILE A 301 -3.72 21.05 -14.25
C ILE A 301 -3.54 19.84 -15.16
N HIS A 302 -3.72 18.64 -14.61
CA HIS A 302 -3.67 17.39 -15.35
C HIS A 302 -4.90 16.52 -15.05
N SER A 303 -5.08 15.44 -15.83
CA SER A 303 -6.21 14.54 -15.65
C SER A 303 -6.10 13.78 -14.32
N LYS A 304 -7.25 13.47 -13.73
CA LYS A 304 -7.34 12.61 -12.53
C LYS A 304 -6.70 11.22 -12.76
N SER A 305 -6.62 10.79 -14.02
CA SER A 305 -5.98 9.54 -14.43
C SER A 305 -4.46 9.60 -14.48
N ASP A 306 -3.83 10.78 -14.36
CA ASP A 306 -2.37 10.93 -14.42
C ASP A 306 -1.72 10.77 -13.05
N ARG A 307 -2.51 10.87 -11.99
CA ARG A 307 -2.03 10.66 -10.63
C ARG A 307 -1.59 9.22 -10.40
N ARG A 308 -0.46 9.04 -9.74
CA ARG A 308 0.10 7.73 -9.36
C ARG A 308 0.36 7.68 -7.86
N TYR A 309 0.05 6.55 -7.23
CA TYR A 309 0.26 6.31 -5.81
C TYR A 309 1.31 5.23 -5.59
N THR A 310 2.33 5.56 -4.80
CA THR A 310 3.45 4.69 -4.46
C THR A 310 3.70 4.72 -2.95
N PHE A 311 3.67 3.58 -2.28
CA PHE A 311 4.11 3.44 -0.90
C PHE A 311 5.62 3.41 -0.81
N LEU A 312 6.17 4.24 0.07
CA LEU A 312 7.62 4.39 0.23
C LEU A 312 8.12 3.51 1.38
N ASP A 313 7.46 3.62 2.54
CA ASP A 313 7.80 2.83 3.72
C ASP A 313 6.61 2.68 4.68
N GLY A 314 6.73 1.82 5.68
CA GLY A 314 5.70 1.57 6.65
C GLY A 314 6.11 0.64 7.77
N GLY A 315 5.24 0.60 8.78
CA GLY A 315 5.47 -0.19 9.98
C GLY A 315 6.38 0.49 10.98
N PHE A 316 6.09 1.75 11.27
CA PHE A 316 6.80 2.54 12.26
C PHE A 316 6.34 2.17 13.67
N SER A 317 7.26 2.20 14.64
CA SER A 317 6.94 1.90 16.05
C SER A 317 6.28 3.08 16.76
N SER A 318 6.45 4.30 16.24
CA SER A 318 5.85 5.52 16.76
C SER A 318 5.45 6.49 15.65
N ASP A 319 4.55 7.43 15.99
CA ASP A 319 4.16 8.52 15.10
C ASP A 319 5.35 9.44 14.75
N GLN A 320 6.27 9.64 15.70
CA GLN A 320 7.47 10.46 15.47
C GLN A 320 8.35 9.87 14.38
N GLN A 321 8.63 8.56 14.43
CA GLN A 321 9.41 7.88 13.39
C GLN A 321 8.77 8.01 12.01
N ARG A 322 7.43 7.85 11.95
CA ARG A 322 6.68 8.01 10.70
C ARG A 322 6.77 9.43 10.14
N ARG A 323 6.60 10.45 10.99
CA ARG A 323 6.70 11.87 10.58
C ARG A 323 8.11 12.26 10.14
N ASN A 324 9.14 11.75 10.84
CA ASN A 324 10.53 11.94 10.42
C ASN A 324 10.74 11.32 9.02
N CYS A 325 10.30 10.08 8.82
CA CYS A 325 10.39 9.42 7.52
C CYS A 325 9.65 10.19 6.41
N GLU A 326 8.44 10.67 6.69
CA GLU A 326 7.67 11.53 5.77
C GLU A 326 8.46 12.79 5.39
N PHE A 327 9.02 13.51 6.35
CA PHE A 327 9.79 14.72 6.12
C PHE A 327 11.02 14.47 5.24
N LEU A 328 11.76 13.39 5.50
CA LEU A 328 12.92 13.00 4.69
C LEU A 328 12.51 12.73 3.23
N TYR A 329 11.39 12.03 3.01
CA TYR A 329 10.90 11.80 1.65
C TYR A 329 10.40 13.07 0.97
N LYS A 330 9.86 14.05 1.70
CA LYS A 330 9.55 15.38 1.14
C LYS A 330 10.81 16.10 0.66
N GLN A 331 11.90 16.00 1.42
CA GLN A 331 13.20 16.53 1.01
C GLN A 331 13.74 15.82 -0.24
N VAL A 332 13.73 14.48 -0.25
CA VAL A 332 14.31 13.69 -1.35
C VAL A 332 13.49 13.81 -2.65
N CYS A 333 12.16 13.73 -2.57
CA CYS A 333 11.30 13.62 -3.75
C CYS A 333 10.92 14.98 -4.35
N GLY A 334 11.52 16.07 -3.90
CA GLY A 334 11.21 17.39 -4.44
C GLY A 334 11.73 18.58 -3.64
N ASN A 335 12.31 18.36 -2.46
CA ASN A 335 12.97 19.39 -1.65
C ASN A 335 12.12 20.65 -1.41
N PHE A 336 10.79 20.50 -1.35
CA PHE A 336 9.85 21.61 -1.22
C PHE A 336 9.95 22.67 -2.34
N VAL A 337 10.60 22.37 -3.46
CA VAL A 337 10.75 23.27 -4.60
C VAL A 337 9.53 23.17 -5.50
N TYR A 338 8.87 24.28 -5.76
CA TYR A 338 7.74 24.36 -6.71
C TYR A 338 7.99 25.50 -7.71
N THR A 339 7.76 25.22 -8.99
CA THR A 339 8.00 26.14 -10.10
C THR A 339 6.66 26.61 -10.66
N ALA A 340 6.23 27.81 -10.30
CA ALA A 340 4.97 28.41 -10.76
C ALA A 340 4.92 28.53 -12.30
N ALA A 341 6.03 28.84 -12.97
CA ALA A 341 6.07 28.97 -14.43
C ALA A 341 5.70 27.68 -15.19
N THR A 342 5.92 26.51 -14.59
CA THR A 342 5.61 25.20 -15.22
C THR A 342 4.54 24.44 -14.45
N ASN A 343 3.98 25.02 -13.40
CA ASN A 343 3.03 24.39 -12.49
C ASN A 343 3.47 23.00 -12.01
N SER A 344 4.77 22.85 -11.73
CA SER A 344 5.40 21.58 -11.42
C SER A 344 6.31 21.68 -10.20
N GLY A 345 6.59 20.56 -9.56
CA GLY A 345 7.47 20.45 -8.40
C GLY A 345 6.80 19.81 -7.18
N SER A 346 7.36 20.09 -6.00
CA SER A 346 6.86 19.60 -4.72
C SER A 346 5.63 20.36 -4.29
N LEU A 347 4.50 19.66 -4.25
CA LEU A 347 3.23 20.17 -3.73
C LEU A 347 3.24 20.27 -2.20
N ASN A 348 4.20 19.63 -1.51
CA ASN A 348 4.43 19.87 -0.10
C ASN A 348 5.07 21.25 0.11
N LYS A 349 4.50 22.06 1.01
CA LYS A 349 5.05 23.34 1.48
C LYS A 349 6.11 23.12 2.58
N PHE A 350 7.10 24.00 2.64
CA PHE A 350 8.01 24.11 3.78
C PHE A 350 7.33 25.02 4.79
N ASN A 351 6.95 24.48 5.94
CA ASN A 351 6.26 25.21 7.00
C ASN A 351 7.20 25.44 8.17
#